data_AF-A0A229S5C3-F1
#
_entry.id   AF-A0A229S5C3-F1
#
_cell.length_a   1.000
_cell.length_b   1.000
_cell.length_c   1.000
_cell.angle_alpha   90.00
_cell.angle_beta   90.00
_cell.angle_gamma   90.00
#
_symmetry.space_group_name_H-M   'P 1'
#
loop_
_entity.id
_entity.type
_entity.pdbx_description
1 polymer ?
#
loop_
_entity_poly.entity_id
_entity_poly.type
_entity_poly.pdbx_seq_one_letter_code
_entity_poly.pdbx_strand_id
1 'polypeptide(L)'
;MDLTCALPVATRFVDKKGREFDTIDSLYKIKGNPECNTGAIQPEESAEMTWAYRIPDSAAPDKWGFVDVENGGYGQTAYTGIQL
;
A
#
# COMPACT_ATOMS: atom_id res chain seq x y z
N MET A 1 -8.69 3.13 12.03
CA MET A 1 -8.11 3.53 10.72
C MET A 1 -8.78 2.69 9.64
N ASP A 2 -9.28 3.27 8.54
CA ASP A 2 -9.79 2.50 7.39
C ASP A 2 -8.66 2.33 6.36
N LEU A 3 -8.06 1.15 6.31
CA LEU A 3 -6.90 0.87 5.45
C LEU A 3 -7.24 0.57 3.99
N THR A 4 -8.52 0.43 3.63
CA THR A 4 -8.92 -0.16 2.34
C THR A 4 -9.73 0.78 1.45
N CYS A 5 -10.37 1.79 2.05
CA CYS A 5 -11.16 2.79 1.36
C CYS A 5 -10.83 4.23 1.71
N ALA A 6 -10.31 4.48 2.92
CA ALA A 6 -9.53 5.67 3.15
C ALA A 6 -8.08 5.38 2.74
N LEU A 7 -7.30 6.44 2.49
CA LEU A 7 -5.88 6.36 2.15
C LEU A 7 -5.03 6.80 3.33
N PRO A 8 -5.03 6.07 4.46
CA PRO A 8 -4.18 6.42 5.57
C PRO A 8 -2.79 5.78 5.42
N VAL A 9 -2.61 4.84 4.48
CA VAL A 9 -1.29 4.32 4.07
C VAL A 9 -1.15 4.43 2.56
N ALA A 10 -0.20 5.24 2.10
CA ALA A 10 0.20 5.28 0.70
C ALA A 10 1.39 4.34 0.50
N THR A 11 1.39 3.60 -0.61
CA THR A 11 2.41 2.57 -0.88
C THR A 11 2.96 2.69 -2.29
N ARG A 12 4.20 2.25 -2.48
CA ARG A 12 4.89 2.28 -3.77
C ARG A 12 5.72 1.02 -3.95
N PHE A 13 5.63 0.43 -5.13
CA PHE A 13 6.53 -0.64 -5.53
C PHE A 13 7.59 -0.09 -6.49
N VAL A 14 8.86 -0.45 -6.28
CA VAL A 14 9.99 0.00 -7.09
C VAL A 14 10.72 -1.22 -7.66
N ASP A 15 10.97 -1.20 -8.97
CA ASP A 15 11.73 -2.25 -9.64
C ASP A 15 13.23 -1.91 -9.72
N LYS A 16 14.05 -2.88 -10.16
CA LYS A 16 15.51 -2.71 -10.31
C LYS A 16 15.95 -1.62 -11.29
N LYS A 17 15.03 -1.08 -12.09
CA LYS A 17 15.28 0.04 -13.01
C LYS A 17 14.87 1.38 -12.38
N GLY A 18 14.42 1.39 -11.12
CA GLY A 18 13.91 2.57 -10.44
C GLY A 18 12.55 3.02 -10.95
N ARG A 19 11.82 2.18 -11.70
CA ARG A 19 10.44 2.49 -12.07
C ARG A 19 9.55 2.25 -10.87
N GLU A 20 8.60 3.14 -10.70
CA GLU A 20 7.70 3.11 -9.58
C GLU A 20 6.26 2.80 -10.02
N PHE A 21 5.55 2.02 -9.21
CA PHE A 21 4.22 1.50 -9.52
C PHE A 21 3.25 1.72 -8.37
N ASP A 22 2.06 2.20 -8.71
CA ASP A 22 0.94 2.33 -7.78
C ASP A 22 0.20 1.01 -7.62
N THR A 23 -0.44 0.84 -6.47
CA THR A 23 -1.36 -0.27 -6.26
C THR A 23 -2.55 -0.18 -7.21
N ILE A 24 -3.18 -1.33 -7.46
CA ILE A 24 -4.50 -1.34 -8.09
C ILE A 24 -5.54 -0.69 -7.19
N ASP A 25 -6.58 -0.13 -7.79
CA ASP A 25 -7.74 0.38 -7.06
C ASP A 25 -8.56 -0.76 -6.41
N SER A 26 -9.47 -0.39 -5.50
CA SER A 26 -10.42 -1.31 -4.86
C SER A 26 -9.77 -2.50 -4.14
N LEU A 27 -8.71 -2.26 -3.36
CA LEU A 27 -7.99 -3.29 -2.60
C LEU A 27 -8.90 -4.10 -1.64
N TYR A 28 -10.02 -3.53 -1.17
CA TYR A 28 -11.03 -4.24 -0.38
C TYR A 28 -11.70 -5.43 -1.12
N LYS A 29 -11.53 -5.54 -2.45
CA LYS A 29 -12.02 -6.69 -3.24
C LYS A 29 -11.04 -7.86 -3.27
N ILE A 30 -9.81 -7.68 -2.78
CA ILE A 30 -8.84 -8.76 -2.67
C ILE A 30 -9.27 -9.64 -1.50
N LYS A 31 -9.43 -10.94 -1.75
CA LYS A 31 -9.81 -11.91 -0.71
C LYS A 31 -8.83 -11.84 0.45
N GLY A 32 -9.34 -11.63 1.66
CA GLY A 32 -8.56 -11.54 2.89
C GLY A 32 -8.20 -10.11 3.30
N ASN A 33 -8.34 -9.12 2.41
CA ASN A 33 -8.24 -7.73 2.82
C ASN A 33 -9.50 -7.33 3.63
N PRO A 34 -9.37 -6.38 4.57
CA PRO A 34 -10.49 -5.80 5.28
C PRO A 34 -11.51 -5.16 4.33
N GLU A 35 -12.75 -5.06 4.81
CA GLU A 35 -13.80 -4.38 4.06
C GLU A 35 -13.67 -2.86 4.14
N CYS A 36 -14.10 -2.21 3.05
CA CYS A 36 -14.23 -0.77 2.93
C CYS A 36 -15.15 -0.18 4.01
N ASN A 37 -14.71 0.83 4.75
CA ASN A 37 -15.52 1.55 5.75
C ASN A 37 -16.25 0.67 6.79
N THR A 38 -15.90 -0.61 6.90
CA THR A 38 -16.62 -1.57 7.75
C THR A 38 -15.65 -2.04 8.82
N GLY A 39 -15.78 -1.45 10.00
CA GLY A 39 -14.90 -1.70 11.14
C GLY A 39 -13.62 -0.87 11.04
N ALA A 40 -13.63 0.30 11.69
CA ALA A 40 -12.37 0.93 12.03
C ALA A 40 -11.55 -0.10 12.83
N ILE A 41 -10.36 -0.45 12.32
CA ILE A 41 -9.39 -1.22 13.10
C ILE A 41 -9.26 -0.51 14.44
N GLN A 42 -9.60 -1.22 15.52
CA GLN A 42 -9.58 -0.65 16.85
C GLN A 42 -8.14 -0.35 17.27
N PRO A 43 -7.92 0.57 18.22
CA PRO A 43 -6.61 0.68 18.87
C PRO A 43 -6.20 -0.70 19.41
N GLU A 44 -4.95 -1.11 19.17
CA GLU A 44 -4.39 -2.45 19.49
C GLU A 44 -4.78 -3.60 18.55
N GLU A 45 -5.69 -3.39 17.60
CA GLU A 45 -6.06 -4.40 16.60
C GLU A 45 -5.12 -4.29 15.38
N SER A 46 -4.64 -5.44 14.91
CA SER A 46 -3.86 -5.53 13.66
C SER A 46 -4.70 -6.23 12.60
N ALA A 47 -4.69 -5.71 11.38
CA ALA A 47 -5.29 -6.38 10.23
C ALA A 47 -4.21 -6.74 9.21
N GLU A 48 -4.35 -7.92 8.61
CA GLU A 48 -3.53 -8.30 7.46
C GLU A 48 -4.00 -7.54 6.21
N MET A 49 -3.05 -7.05 5.42
CA MET A 49 -3.30 -6.29 4.21
C MET A 49 -2.42 -6.78 3.06
N THR A 50 -3.05 -6.98 1.92
CA THR A 50 -2.40 -7.30 0.65
C THR A 50 -2.48 -6.09 -0.28
N TRP A 51 -1.33 -5.55 -0.66
CA TRP A 51 -1.20 -4.53 -1.69
C TRP A 51 -0.82 -5.18 -3.02
N ALA A 52 -1.71 -5.09 -4.01
CA ALA A 52 -1.47 -5.65 -5.33
C ALA A 52 -1.05 -4.57 -6.32
N TYR A 53 -0.04 -4.86 -7.13
CA TYR A 53 0.53 -3.96 -8.13
C TYR A 53 0.40 -4.58 -9.51
N ARG A 54 0.10 -3.75 -10.51
CA ARG A 54 0.19 -4.16 -11.92
C ARG A 54 1.52 -3.67 -12.49
N ILE A 55 2.42 -4.61 -12.75
CA ILE A 55 3.76 -4.34 -13.28
C ILE A 55 3.96 -5.06 -14.62
N PRO A 56 4.79 -4.56 -15.54
CA PRO A 56 5.16 -5.29 -16.75
C PRO A 56 5.90 -6.59 -16.40
N ASP A 57 5.73 -7.66 -17.19
CA ASP A 57 6.45 -8.93 -17.00
C ASP A 57 7.99 -8.79 -17.03
N SER A 58 8.48 -7.70 -17.62
CA SER A 58 9.90 -7.34 -17.65
C SER A 58 10.41 -6.60 -16.40
N ALA A 59 9.53 -6.30 -15.44
CA ALA A 59 9.89 -5.66 -14.18
C ALA A 59 10.46 -6.70 -13.20
N ALA A 60 11.64 -6.41 -12.67
CA ALA A 60 12.25 -7.20 -11.61
C ALA A 60 12.08 -6.48 -10.27
N PRO A 61 11.42 -7.08 -9.25
CA PRO A 61 11.25 -6.46 -7.94
C PRO A 61 12.56 -6.00 -7.29
N ASP A 62 12.52 -4.86 -6.59
CA ASP A 62 13.64 -4.35 -5.79
C ASP A 62 13.17 -3.90 -4.39
N LYS A 63 12.24 -2.93 -4.32
CA LYS A 63 11.81 -2.32 -3.05
C LYS A 63 10.31 -2.15 -2.98
N TRP A 64 9.80 -2.16 -1.75
CA TRP A 64 8.44 -1.78 -1.45
C TRP A 64 8.44 -0.70 -0.35
N GLY A 65 7.76 0.40 -0.58
CA GLY A 65 7.74 1.55 0.33
C GLY A 65 6.33 1.87 0.79
N PHE A 66 6.19 2.34 2.03
CA PHE A 66 4.92 2.81 2.56
C PHE A 66 5.10 4.08 3.42
N VAL A 67 4.05 4.89 3.50
CA VAL A 67 3.98 6.05 4.38
C VAL A 67 2.57 6.19 4.93
N ASP A 68 2.47 6.54 6.20
CA ASP A 68 1.21 6.96 6.81
C ASP A 68 0.86 8.36 6.29
N VAL A 69 -0.29 8.48 5.62
CA VAL A 69 -0.72 9.72 4.96
C VAL A 69 -1.14 10.79 5.99
N GLU A 70 -1.52 10.40 7.20
CA GLU A 70 -1.74 11.37 8.29
C GLU A 70 -0.44 12.06 8.71
N ASN A 71 0.70 11.37 8.55
CA ASN A 71 2.04 11.88 8.86
C ASN A 71 2.77 12.45 7.64
N GLY A 72 2.37 12.05 6.43
CA GLY A 72 3.07 12.34 5.18
C GLY A 72 2.31 13.18 4.15
N GLY A 73 0.99 13.36 4.22
CA GLY A 73 0.24 14.01 3.14
C GLY A 73 0.35 13.29 1.78
N TYR A 74 -0.61 13.54 0.89
CA TYR A 74 -0.57 12.96 -0.45
C TYR A 74 0.59 13.52 -1.27
N GLY A 75 1.48 12.65 -1.74
CA GLY A 75 2.58 13.00 -2.64
C GLY A 75 3.95 13.19 -1.98
N GLN A 76 4.11 12.84 -0.70
CA GLN A 76 5.46 12.82 -0.12
C GLN A 76 6.29 11.66 -0.65
N THR A 77 7.53 11.99 -0.99
CA THR A 77 8.58 11.13 -1.56
C THR A 77 9.32 10.29 -0.52
N ALA A 78 8.99 10.43 0.77
CA ALA A 78 9.65 9.73 1.86
C ALA A 78 8.88 8.45 2.24
N TYR A 79 8.91 7.46 1.35
CA TYR A 79 8.45 6.12 1.70
C TYR A 79 9.47 5.47 2.66
N THR A 80 8.98 4.82 3.71
CA THR A 80 9.80 3.89 4.49
C THR A 80 9.91 2.60 3.69
N GLY A 81 11.07 2.38 3.06
CA GLY A 81 11.31 1.25 2.17
C GLY A 81 11.71 -0.02 2.92
N ILE A 82 11.12 -1.14 2.53
CA ILE A 82 11.58 -2.50 2.82
C ILE A 82 12.26 -3.04 1.55
N GLN A 83 13.48 -3.55 1.70
CA GLN A 83 14.18 -4.28 0.63
C GLN A 83 13.63 -5.71 0.59
N LEU A 84 13.15 -6.13 -0.59
CA LEU A 84 12.54 -7.45 -0.82
C LEU A 84 13.60 -8.55 -1.01
#